data_AF-A0A9R0VZE7-F1
#
_entry.id   AF-A0A9R0VZE7-F1
#
_cell.length_a   1.000
_cell.length_b   1.000
_cell.length_c   1.000
_cell.angle_alpha   90.00
_cell.angle_beta   90.00
_cell.angle_gamma   90.00
#
_symmetry.space_group_name_H-M   'P 1'
#
loop_
_entity.id
_entity.type
_entity.pdbx_description
1 polymer ?
#
loop_
_entity_poly.entity_id
_entity_poly.type
_entity_poly.pdbx_seq_one_letter_code
_entity_poly.pdbx_strand_id
1 'polypeptide(L)'
;MMALLPEFDPADVGAGRGLIDRLTADAAALQRDVLAEILRRNSHTEYLGRFLDRASPGASAADLRDAFKERVPVSAYEDIEPYVRRVASGEPSSILCSEPITHLLTR
;
A
#
# COMPACT_ATOMS: atom_id res chain seq x y z
N MET A 1 0.55 13.71 2.14
CA MET A 1 1.89 13.17 1.79
C MET A 1 2.21 12.02 2.75
N MET A 2 2.53 10.84 2.24
CA MET A 2 2.75 9.61 3.01
C MET A 2 4.21 9.52 3.45
N ALA A 3 4.53 10.04 4.63
CA ALA A 3 5.85 9.82 5.23
C ALA A 3 5.82 8.51 6.04
N LEU A 4 5.80 7.38 5.31
CA LEU A 4 6.09 6.06 5.88
C LEU A 4 7.55 5.97 6.39
N LEU A 5 8.38 6.87 5.87
CA LEU A 5 9.72 7.15 6.33
C LEU A 5 9.77 8.61 6.81
N PRO A 6 10.31 8.88 8.00
CA PRO A 6 10.58 10.25 8.41
C PRO A 6 11.56 10.90 7.44
N GLU A 7 11.40 12.20 7.19
CA GLU A 7 12.37 12.97 6.42
C GLU A 7 13.73 12.94 7.13
N PHE A 8 14.79 12.72 6.36
CA PHE A 8 16.17 12.78 6.84
C PHE A 8 17.05 13.38 5.74
N ASP A 9 18.17 13.99 6.12
CA ASP A 9 19.17 14.46 5.16
C ASP A 9 19.95 13.24 4.61
N PRO A 10 19.84 12.92 3.31
CA PRO A 10 20.56 11.79 2.73
C PRO A 10 22.08 12.00 2.69
N ALA A 11 22.57 13.24 2.82
CA ALA A 11 24.00 13.54 2.93
C ALA A 11 24.54 13.27 4.35
N ASP A 12 23.66 13.21 5.36
CA ASP A 12 24.03 12.88 6.73
C ASP A 12 24.00 11.35 6.93
N VAL A 13 25.18 10.74 6.84
CA VAL A 13 25.37 9.29 7.06
C VAL A 13 24.94 8.87 8.46
N GLY A 14 25.10 9.72 9.48
CA GLY A 14 24.70 9.45 10.85
C GLY A 14 23.17 9.38 10.99
N ALA A 15 22.48 10.35 10.40
CA ALA A 15 21.02 10.35 10.31
C ALA A 15 20.49 9.15 9.52
N GLY A 16 21.11 8.82 8.38
CA GLY A 16 20.75 7.66 7.57
C GLY A 16 20.90 6.33 8.32
N ARG A 17 22.01 6.12 9.03
CA ARG A 17 22.20 4.93 9.86
C ARG A 17 21.19 4.86 11.00
N GLY A 18 20.98 5.96 11.72
CA GLY A 18 20.01 6.02 12.81
C GLY A 18 18.57 5.76 12.35
N LEU A 19 18.24 6.11 11.10
CA LEU A 19 16.96 5.75 10.49
C LEU A 19 16.85 4.24 10.26
N ILE A 20 17.86 3.60 9.66
CA ILE A 20 17.87 2.15 9.43
C ILE A 20 17.73 1.41 10.76
N ASP A 21 18.51 1.78 11.77
CA ASP A 21 18.46 1.17 13.11
C ASP A 21 17.03 1.25 13.69
N ARG A 22 16.39 2.41 13.58
CA ARG A 22 15.00 2.60 14.04
C ARG A 22 13.99 1.76 13.28
N LEU A 23 14.06 1.73 11.95
CA LEU A 23 13.11 1.00 11.10
C LEU A 23 13.24 -0.51 11.26
N THR A 24 14.44 -0.99 11.57
CA THR A 24 14.75 -2.41 11.73
C THR A 24 14.57 -2.91 13.18
N ALA A 25 14.51 -2.02 14.17
CA ALA A 25 14.33 -2.38 15.58
C ALA A 25 13.05 -3.20 15.86
N ASP A 26 11.95 -2.86 15.18
CA ASP A 26 10.72 -3.66 15.17
C ASP A 26 10.04 -3.62 13.79
N ALA A 27 10.64 -4.32 12.84
CA ALA A 27 10.11 -4.43 11.49
C ALA A 27 8.69 -5.04 11.46
N ALA A 28 8.34 -5.89 12.43
CA ALA A 28 7.04 -6.53 12.49
C ALA A 28 5.93 -5.52 12.83
N ALA A 29 6.17 -4.65 13.82
CA ALA A 29 5.25 -3.55 14.12
C ALA A 29 5.11 -2.60 12.93
N LEU A 30 6.25 -2.16 12.37
CA LEU A 30 6.25 -1.25 11.23
C LEU A 30 5.44 -1.82 10.05
N GLN A 31 5.65 -3.08 9.67
CA GLN A 31 4.93 -3.71 8.56
C GLN A 31 3.43 -3.86 8.82
N ARG A 32 2.99 -4.07 10.08
CA ARG A 32 1.55 -4.06 10.40
C ARG A 32 0.92 -2.69 10.14
N ASP A 33 1.62 -1.62 10.50
CA ASP A 33 1.13 -0.26 10.31
C ASP A 33 1.13 0.13 8.83
N VAL A 34 2.17 -0.27 8.08
CA VAL A 34 2.25 -0.10 6.61
C VAL A 34 1.03 -0.74 5.95
N LEU A 35 0.75 -2.02 6.24
CA LEU A 35 -0.38 -2.74 5.65
C LEU A 35 -1.72 -2.09 6.04
N ALA A 36 -1.91 -1.77 7.32
CA ALA A 36 -3.14 -1.15 7.79
C ALA A 36 -3.42 0.17 7.07
N GLU A 37 -2.39 0.99 6.84
CA GLU A 37 -2.53 2.25 6.11
C GLU A 37 -2.86 2.06 4.63
N ILE A 38 -2.18 1.13 3.96
CA ILE A 38 -2.50 0.76 2.57
C ILE A 38 -3.98 0.36 2.44
N LEU A 39 -4.48 -0.49 3.34
CA LEU A 39 -5.85 -0.98 3.29
C LEU A 39 -6.88 0.09 3.66
N ARG A 40 -6.60 0.94 4.66
CA ARG A 40 -7.50 2.06 5.00
C ARG A 40 -7.68 3.01 3.83
N ARG A 41 -6.61 3.32 3.11
CA ARG A 41 -6.66 4.19 1.93
C ARG A 41 -7.30 3.53 0.74
N ASN A 42 -6.98 2.27 0.45
CA ASN A 42 -7.30 1.67 -0.84
C ASN A 42 -8.46 0.66 -0.82
N SER A 43 -9.04 0.31 0.34
CA SER A 43 -10.15 -0.67 0.41
C SER A 43 -11.38 -0.31 -0.42
N HIS A 44 -11.55 0.96 -0.78
CA HIS A 44 -12.65 1.42 -1.65
C HIS A 44 -12.31 1.42 -3.14
N THR A 45 -11.07 1.10 -3.52
CA THR A 45 -10.66 0.98 -4.93
C THR A 45 -11.36 -0.19 -5.59
N GLU A 46 -11.48 -0.17 -6.92
CA GLU A 46 -12.18 -1.24 -7.64
C GLU A 46 -11.55 -2.61 -7.39
N TYR A 47 -10.22 -2.72 -7.36
CA TYR A 47 -9.53 -3.98 -7.12
C TYR A 47 -9.73 -4.49 -5.69
N LEU A 48 -9.35 -3.71 -4.67
CA LEU A 48 -9.46 -4.18 -3.29
C LEU A 48 -10.92 -4.31 -2.83
N GLY A 49 -11.82 -3.47 -3.35
CA GLY A 49 -13.24 -3.53 -3.05
C GLY A 49 -13.94 -4.82 -3.52
N ARG A 50 -13.32 -5.58 -4.44
CA ARG A 50 -13.80 -6.92 -4.83
C ARG A 50 -13.55 -7.97 -3.75
N PHE A 51 -12.52 -7.77 -2.94
CA PHE A 51 -12.07 -8.74 -1.95
C PHE A 51 -12.39 -8.32 -0.55
N LEU A 52 -12.29 -7.03 -0.24
CA LEU A 52 -12.50 -6.45 1.07
C LEU A 52 -13.74 -5.57 1.01
N ASP A 53 -14.69 -5.80 1.92
CA ASP A 53 -15.74 -4.81 2.15
C ASP A 53 -15.07 -3.50 2.61
N ARG A 54 -15.65 -2.35 2.27
CA ARG A 54 -15.13 -1.02 2.69
C ARG A 54 -14.71 -1.14 4.15
N ALA A 55 -13.41 -0.96 4.42
CA ALA A 55 -12.85 -1.23 5.75
C ALA A 55 -13.75 -0.60 6.80
N SER A 56 -14.37 -1.44 7.65
CA SER A 56 -15.35 -0.95 8.61
C SER A 56 -14.72 0.15 9.46
N PRO A 57 -15.39 1.30 9.64
CA PRO A 57 -14.90 2.35 10.52
C PRO A 57 -14.58 1.74 11.89
N GLY A 58 -13.32 1.84 12.33
CA GLY A 58 -12.85 1.28 13.60
C GLY A 58 -12.16 -0.10 13.53
N ALA A 59 -11.96 -0.69 12.35
CA ALA A 59 -11.18 -1.93 12.22
C ALA A 59 -9.73 -1.76 12.72
N SER A 60 -9.28 -2.68 13.57
CA SER A 60 -7.91 -2.68 14.08
C SER A 60 -6.92 -3.07 12.98
N ALA A 61 -5.64 -2.78 13.17
CA ALA A 61 -4.60 -3.22 12.25
C ALA A 61 -4.52 -4.76 12.13
N ALA A 62 -4.87 -5.48 13.20
CA ALA A 62 -4.93 -6.94 13.21
C ALA A 62 -6.10 -7.46 12.35
N ASP A 63 -7.29 -6.88 12.51
CA ASP A 63 -8.48 -7.27 11.74
C ASP A 63 -8.25 -7.02 10.24
N LEU A 64 -7.67 -5.87 9.89
CA LEU A 64 -7.34 -5.54 8.49
C LEU A 64 -6.33 -6.52 7.89
N ARG A 65 -5.30 -6.89 8.67
CA ARG A 65 -4.30 -7.88 8.24
C ARG A 65 -4.93 -9.25 8.01
N ASP A 66 -5.77 -9.70 8.92
CA ASP A 66 -6.35 -11.04 8.86
C ASP A 66 -7.36 -11.14 7.72
N ALA A 67 -8.21 -10.12 7.54
CA ALA A 67 -9.10 -10.02 6.39
C ALA A 67 -8.33 -9.98 5.06
N PHE A 68 -7.23 -9.23 4.98
CA PHE A 68 -6.38 -9.20 3.78
C PHE A 68 -5.82 -10.58 3.44
N LYS A 69 -5.24 -11.27 4.43
CA LYS A 69 -4.65 -12.60 4.24
C LYS A 69 -5.68 -13.65 3.84
N GLU A 70 -6.90 -13.55 4.35
CA GLU A 70 -7.96 -14.50 4.07
C GLU A 70 -8.61 -14.27 2.70
N ARG A 71 -8.80 -12.99 2.32
CA ARG A 71 -9.70 -12.63 1.21
C ARG A 71 -8.97 -12.15 -0.05
N VAL A 72 -7.77 -11.58 0.04
CA VAL A 72 -7.03 -11.07 -1.12
C VAL A 72 -6.10 -12.15 -1.66
N PRO A 73 -6.24 -12.56 -2.93
CA PRO A 73 -5.42 -13.61 -3.51
C PRO A 73 -3.98 -13.14 -3.76
N VAL A 74 -3.04 -14.10 -3.75
CA VAL A 74 -1.72 -13.89 -4.33
C VAL A 74 -1.88 -13.91 -5.85
N SER A 75 -1.61 -12.78 -6.51
CA SER A 75 -1.84 -12.60 -7.95
C SER A 75 -0.54 -12.57 -8.75
N ALA A 76 -0.59 -13.09 -9.98
CA ALA A 76 0.42 -12.86 -11.01
C ALA A 76 0.13 -11.55 -11.76
N TYR A 77 1.03 -11.12 -12.66
CA TYR A 77 0.81 -9.88 -13.41
C TYR A 77 -0.40 -9.97 -14.33
N GLU A 78 -0.63 -11.15 -14.92
CA GLU A 78 -1.74 -11.43 -15.84
C GLU A 78 -3.11 -11.22 -15.19
N ASP A 79 -3.22 -11.45 -13.88
CA ASP A 79 -4.45 -11.21 -13.11
C ASP A 79 -4.73 -9.71 -12.93
N ILE A 80 -3.68 -8.87 -12.94
CA ILE A 80 -3.73 -7.42 -12.66
C ILE A 80 -3.66 -6.59 -13.95
N GLU A 81 -3.11 -7.15 -15.03
CA GLU A 81 -2.92 -6.49 -16.32
C GLU A 81 -4.20 -5.80 -16.85
N PRO A 82 -5.41 -6.39 -16.77
CA PRO A 82 -6.61 -5.72 -17.25
C PRO A 82 -6.88 -4.38 -16.56
N TYR A 83 -6.59 -4.26 -15.26
CA TYR A 83 -6.75 -3.01 -14.51
C TYR A 83 -5.69 -1.99 -14.90
N VAL A 84 -4.44 -2.43 -15.08
CA VAL A 84 -3.33 -1.57 -15.51
C VAL A 84 -3.61 -1.00 -16.89
N ARG A 85 -4.08 -1.82 -17.85
CA ARG A 85 -4.44 -1.36 -19.20
C ARG A 85 -5.56 -0.33 -19.19
N ARG A 86 -6.56 -0.49 -18.31
CA ARG A 86 -7.66 0.48 -18.15
C ARG A 86 -7.15 1.82 -17.66
N VAL A 87 -6.33 1.83 -16.61
CA VAL A 87 -5.68 3.06 -16.12
C VAL A 87 -4.80 3.69 -17.21
N ALA A 88 -4.01 2.89 -17.93
CA ALA A 88 -3.16 3.35 -19.03
C ALA A 88 -3.96 3.96 -20.19
N SER A 89 -5.20 3.51 -20.39
CA SER A 89 -6.13 4.03 -21.40
C SER A 89 -6.84 5.31 -20.97
N GLY A 90 -6.55 5.82 -19.77
CA GLY A 90 -7.10 7.07 -19.23
C GLY A 90 -8.25 6.90 -18.24
N GLU A 91 -8.58 5.67 -17.83
CA GLU A 91 -9.55 5.48 -16.73
C GLU A 91 -8.97 5.93 -15.37
N PRO A 92 -9.82 6.27 -14.39
CA PRO A 92 -9.38 6.76 -13.10
C PRO A 92 -8.46 5.78 -12.35
N SER A 93 -7.47 6.32 -11.62
CA SER A 93 -6.56 5.52 -10.81
C SER A 93 -7.24 4.74 -9.70
N SER A 94 -8.44 5.16 -9.27
CA SER A 94 -9.28 4.49 -8.25
C SER A 94 -9.64 3.05 -8.59
N ILE A 95 -9.34 2.59 -9.81
CA ILE A 95 -9.33 1.18 -10.16
C ILE A 95 -8.34 0.39 -9.28
N LEU A 96 -7.13 0.91 -9.04
CA LEU A 96 -6.03 0.26 -8.29
C LEU A 96 -5.57 1.06 -7.07
N CYS A 97 -5.60 2.39 -7.12
CA CYS A 97 -5.03 3.29 -6.12
C CYS A 97 -5.99 4.45 -5.83
N SER A 98 -6.16 4.78 -4.56
CA SER A 98 -6.94 5.96 -4.16
C SER A 98 -6.29 7.28 -4.59
N GLU A 99 -4.96 7.29 -4.68
CA GLU A 99 -4.17 8.42 -5.17
C GLU A 99 -3.94 8.32 -6.69
N PRO A 100 -3.78 9.45 -7.40
CA PRO A 100 -3.50 9.45 -8.83
C PRO A 100 -2.21 8.69 -9.19
N ILE A 101 -2.31 7.80 -10.17
CA ILE A 101 -1.16 7.16 -10.82
C ILE A 101 -0.60 8.16 -11.81
N THR A 102 0.64 8.62 -11.57
CA THR A 102 1.28 9.67 -12.38
C THR A 102 2.16 9.13 -13.50
N HIS A 103 2.71 7.93 -13.32
CA HIS A 103 3.63 7.31 -14.27
C HIS A 103 3.44 5.79 -14.26
N LEU A 104 3.67 5.15 -15.41
CA LEU A 104 3.81 3.72 -15.52
C LEU A 104 5.28 3.39 -15.77
N LEU A 105 5.89 2.65 -14.86
CA LEU A 105 7.27 2.20 -15.01
C LEU A 105 7.28 0.93 -15.87
N THR A 106 7.47 1.10 -17.18
CA THR A 106 7.61 0.00 -18.13
C THR A 106 9.08 -0.38 -18.29
N ARG A 107 9.33 -1.65 -18.60
CA ARG A 107 10.66 -2.12 -19.01
C ARG A 107 11.05 -1.58 -20.38
#